data_AF-A0A6V7VI86-F1
#
_entry.id   AF-A0A6V7VI86-F1
#
_cell.length_a   1.000
_cell.length_b   1.000
_cell.length_c   1.000
_cell.angle_alpha   90.00
_cell.angle_beta   90.00
_cell.angle_gamma   90.00
#
_symmetry.space_group_name_H-M   'P 1'
#
loop_
_entity.id
_entity.type
_entity.pdbx_description
1 polymer ?
#
loop_
_entity_poly.entity_id
_entity_poly.type
_entity_poly.pdbx_seq_one_letter_code
_entity_poly.pdbx_strand_id
1 'polypeptide(L)'
;MGKDIQLLDYDVEELPQPSSKGPSLKKQPSLKYKKKITSLKSSGIILCFEADVPRAEEMIDNQFQINLLHDSSEPNNEFGINVMQLVFNFAPEKYISLRENNVTFQKEGHSVMTIMTSGSDDYVFSESPEIHSNPIGQTGVYINVVIIAEKHFYNISINGGDFIHFQHRIPPWTVNRVMV
;
A
#
# COMPACT_ATOMS: atom_id res chain seq x y z
N MET A 1 19.58 21.79 -4.79
CA MET A 1 18.45 21.15 -4.09
C MET A 1 17.30 21.06 -5.08
N GLY A 2 16.78 19.87 -5.41
CA GLY A 2 15.57 19.77 -6.26
C GLY A 2 15.56 18.69 -7.36
N LYS A 3 16.01 17.46 -7.09
CA LYS A 3 15.82 16.31 -8.02
C LYS A 3 15.47 14.97 -7.34
N ASP A 4 15.04 14.97 -6.08
CA ASP A 4 14.93 13.72 -5.30
C ASP A 4 13.53 13.13 -5.17
N ILE A 5 12.52 13.82 -5.70
CA ILE A 5 11.13 13.32 -5.75
C ILE A 5 10.93 12.70 -7.13
N GLN A 6 10.97 11.36 -7.19
CA GLN A 6 10.46 10.65 -8.36
C GLN A 6 8.95 10.56 -8.22
N LEU A 7 8.25 11.44 -8.93
CA LEU A 7 6.81 11.27 -9.12
C LEU A 7 6.59 9.94 -9.84
N LEU A 8 5.64 9.15 -9.34
CA LEU A 8 5.20 7.95 -10.04
C LEU A 8 4.43 8.41 -11.29
N ASP A 9 5.14 8.55 -12.41
CA ASP A 9 4.47 8.54 -13.72
C ASP A 9 3.95 7.11 -13.96
N TYR A 10 2.64 6.98 -14.11
CA TYR A 10 1.94 5.69 -14.16
C TYR A 10 1.86 5.19 -15.60
N ASP A 11 2.63 4.15 -15.93
CA ASP A 11 2.30 3.29 -17.06
C ASP A 11 1.18 2.34 -16.59
N VAL A 12 -0.05 2.61 -17.02
CA VAL A 12 -1.21 1.79 -16.69
C VAL A 12 -1.23 0.57 -17.62
N GLU A 13 -0.81 -0.60 -17.12
CA GLU A 13 -1.15 -1.86 -17.77
C GLU A 13 -2.60 -2.21 -17.43
N GLU A 14 -3.54 -1.82 -18.30
CA GLU A 14 -4.94 -2.25 -18.17
C GLU A 14 -5.02 -3.76 -18.41
N LEU A 15 -5.41 -4.52 -17.36
CA LEU A 15 -5.83 -5.90 -17.56
C LEU A 15 -7.07 -5.93 -18.46
N PRO A 16 -7.15 -6.83 -19.45
CA PRO A 16 -8.25 -6.87 -20.41
C PRO A 16 -9.59 -7.04 -19.69
N GLN A 17 -10.49 -6.07 -19.84
CA GLN A 17 -11.84 -6.15 -19.28
C GLN A 17 -12.69 -7.18 -20.05
N PRO A 18 -13.49 -8.03 -19.37
CA PRO A 18 -14.44 -8.90 -20.03
C PRO A 18 -15.57 -8.07 -20.67
N SER A 19 -15.76 -8.24 -21.97
CA SER A 19 -16.76 -7.53 -22.77
C SER A 19 -18.18 -7.80 -22.27
N SER A 20 -18.84 -6.80 -21.66
CA SER A 20 -20.29 -6.87 -21.41
C SER A 20 -20.94 -5.49 -21.57
N LYS A 21 -21.99 -5.46 -22.40
CA LYS A 21 -22.78 -4.27 -22.75
C LYS A 21 -23.81 -3.99 -21.65
N GLY A 22 -23.52 -3.01 -20.81
CA GLY A 22 -24.44 -2.36 -19.86
C GLY A 22 -23.79 -1.07 -19.37
N PRO A 23 -24.50 -0.14 -18.69
CA PRO A 23 -23.86 0.97 -18.01
C PRO A 23 -22.99 0.37 -16.90
N SER A 24 -21.72 0.12 -17.22
CA SER A 24 -20.77 -0.44 -16.30
C SER A 24 -20.57 0.59 -15.20
N LEU A 25 -21.08 0.29 -13.99
CA LEU A 25 -20.43 0.76 -12.76
C LEU A 25 -18.93 0.63 -13.03
N LYS A 26 -18.19 1.74 -13.01
CA LYS A 26 -16.74 1.75 -13.19
C LYS A 26 -16.18 0.89 -12.08
N LYS A 27 -16.07 -0.42 -12.35
CA LYS A 27 -15.51 -1.39 -11.43
C LYS A 27 -14.11 -0.91 -11.15
N GLN A 28 -13.78 -0.75 -9.87
CA GLN A 28 -12.42 -0.51 -9.42
C GLN A 28 -11.51 -1.41 -10.24
N PRO A 29 -10.63 -0.86 -11.08
CA PRO A 29 -9.78 -1.71 -11.88
C PRO A 29 -8.87 -2.45 -10.87
N SER A 30 -8.75 -3.77 -11.00
CA SER A 30 -7.80 -4.58 -10.24
C SER A 30 -6.37 -4.29 -10.71
N LEU A 31 -5.97 -3.02 -10.62
CA LEU A 31 -4.68 -2.54 -11.07
C LEU A 31 -3.67 -2.99 -10.04
N LYS A 32 -2.75 -3.84 -10.48
CA LYS A 32 -1.46 -4.03 -9.85
C LYS A 32 -0.48 -3.16 -10.60
N TYR A 33 0.04 -2.13 -9.96
CA TYR A 33 1.05 -1.28 -10.54
C TYR A 33 2.43 -1.69 -10.03
N LYS A 34 3.41 -1.86 -10.91
CA LYS A 34 4.78 -2.22 -10.52
C LYS A 34 5.79 -1.31 -11.21
N LYS A 35 6.56 -0.56 -10.44
CA LYS A 35 7.59 0.36 -10.95
C LYS A 35 8.98 -0.01 -10.46
N LYS A 36 9.94 0.01 -11.39
CA LYS A 36 11.37 -0.10 -11.05
C LYS A 36 11.87 1.23 -10.49
N ILE A 37 12.57 1.17 -9.35
CA ILE A 37 13.30 2.30 -8.80
C ILE A 37 14.66 2.36 -9.51
N THR A 38 14.95 3.47 -10.16
CA THR A 38 16.19 3.65 -10.95
C THR A 38 17.40 3.99 -10.09
N SER A 39 17.19 4.56 -8.90
CA SER A 39 18.24 4.92 -7.96
C SER A 39 17.96 4.29 -6.60
N LEU A 40 18.75 3.28 -6.24
CA LEU A 40 18.70 2.68 -4.91
C LEU A 40 19.10 3.71 -3.86
N LYS A 41 18.33 3.82 -2.78
CA LYS A 41 18.55 4.81 -1.71
C LYS A 41 18.77 4.09 -0.39
N SER A 42 19.87 4.43 0.30
CA SER A 42 20.10 3.99 1.67
C SER A 42 19.36 4.87 2.70
N SER A 43 18.95 6.08 2.31
CA SER A 43 18.17 7.01 3.11
C SER A 43 17.38 8.01 2.24
N GLY A 44 16.40 8.68 2.83
CA GLY A 44 15.53 9.65 2.18
C GLY A 44 14.21 9.04 1.69
N ILE A 45 13.45 9.80 0.90
CA ILE A 45 12.14 9.37 0.39
C ILE A 45 12.33 8.20 -0.58
N ILE A 46 11.71 7.07 -0.23
CA ILE A 46 11.66 5.85 -1.06
C ILE A 46 10.42 5.88 -1.95
N LEU A 47 9.27 6.23 -1.37
CA LEU A 47 7.98 6.27 -2.05
C LEU A 47 7.20 7.51 -1.62
N CYS A 48 6.58 8.18 -2.58
CA CYS A 48 5.56 9.20 -2.36
C CYS A 48 4.51 9.00 -3.45
N PHE A 49 3.26 8.73 -3.08
CA PHE A 49 2.18 8.65 -4.07
C PHE A 49 0.84 9.09 -3.49
N GLU A 50 -0.06 9.34 -4.42
CA GLU A 50 -1.40 9.84 -4.17
C GLU A 50 -2.40 8.90 -4.83
N ALA A 51 -3.52 8.64 -4.16
CA ALA A 51 -4.56 7.76 -4.70
C ALA A 51 -5.93 8.09 -4.10
N ASP A 52 -6.97 7.69 -4.81
CA ASP A 52 -8.34 7.67 -4.28
C ASP A 52 -8.68 6.27 -3.76
N VAL A 53 -9.08 6.20 -2.50
CA VAL A 53 -9.66 5.00 -1.92
C VAL A 53 -11.12 4.91 -2.38
N PRO A 54 -11.54 3.81 -3.03
CA PRO A 54 -12.92 3.66 -3.49
C PRO A 54 -13.93 3.78 -2.35
N ARG A 55 -15.18 4.09 -2.66
CA ARG A 55 -16.26 4.03 -1.66
C ARG A 55 -16.52 2.58 -1.25
N ALA A 56 -17.04 2.37 -0.05
CA ALA A 56 -17.35 1.03 0.45
C ALA A 56 -18.25 0.24 -0.51
N GLU A 57 -19.23 0.88 -1.16
CA GLU A 57 -20.09 0.24 -2.16
C GLU A 57 -19.39 -0.14 -3.49
N GLU A 58 -18.19 0.40 -3.74
CA GLU A 58 -17.41 0.23 -4.98
C GLU A 58 -16.19 -0.69 -4.78
N MET A 59 -15.83 -1.01 -3.53
CA MET A 59 -14.71 -1.87 -3.19
C MET A 59 -15.00 -3.31 -3.61
N ILE A 60 -14.15 -3.85 -4.50
CA ILE A 60 -14.20 -5.26 -4.90
C ILE A 60 -13.35 -6.10 -3.94
N ASP A 61 -12.21 -5.54 -3.53
CA ASP A 61 -11.36 -6.07 -2.48
C ASP A 61 -11.36 -5.08 -1.32
N ASN A 62 -11.40 -5.61 -0.11
CA ASN A 62 -11.43 -4.83 1.12
C ASN A 62 -10.01 -4.46 1.56
N GLN A 63 -9.01 -4.68 0.71
CA GLN A 63 -7.63 -4.37 1.01
C GLN A 63 -6.98 -3.51 -0.07
N PHE A 64 -5.98 -2.78 0.37
CA PHE A 64 -5.05 -2.03 -0.46
C PHE A 64 -3.63 -2.35 0.01
N GLN A 65 -2.71 -2.63 -0.91
CA GLN A 65 -1.37 -3.09 -0.56
C GLN A 65 -0.30 -2.19 -1.18
N ILE A 66 0.80 -2.01 -0.46
CA ILE A 66 2.03 -1.40 -0.98
C ILE A 66 3.18 -2.33 -0.65
N ASN A 67 3.97 -2.70 -1.63
CA ASN A 67 5.11 -3.60 -1.48
C ASN A 67 6.39 -2.90 -1.96
N LEU A 68 7.39 -2.83 -1.10
CA LEU A 68 8.77 -2.52 -1.44
C LEU A 68 9.50 -3.84 -1.68
N LEU A 69 10.00 -4.03 -2.89
CA LEU A 69 10.50 -5.32 -3.38
C LEU A 69 11.99 -5.26 -3.71
N HIS A 70 12.67 -6.37 -3.47
CA HIS A 70 13.99 -6.67 -4.02
C HIS A 70 13.91 -7.84 -5.00
N ASP A 71 14.43 -7.62 -6.20
CA ASP A 71 14.66 -8.61 -7.26
C ASP A 71 13.44 -9.42 -7.73
N SER A 72 12.24 -8.85 -7.64
CA SER A 72 11.05 -9.46 -8.24
C SER A 72 11.06 -9.24 -9.76
N SER A 73 11.68 -10.15 -10.52
CA SER A 73 11.81 -10.03 -11.98
C SER A 73 10.48 -10.20 -12.74
N GLU A 74 9.45 -10.84 -12.15
CA GLU A 74 8.19 -11.13 -12.86
C GLU A 74 6.91 -10.61 -12.17
N PRO A 75 5.82 -10.39 -12.93
CA PRO A 75 4.48 -10.12 -12.41
C PRO A 75 3.75 -11.38 -11.90
N ASN A 76 4.27 -12.57 -12.20
CA ASN A 76 3.79 -13.83 -11.64
C ASN A 76 4.52 -14.11 -10.33
N ASN A 77 3.77 -14.05 -9.22
CA ASN A 77 3.94 -14.45 -7.81
C ASN A 77 5.14 -15.29 -7.29
N GLU A 78 6.18 -15.60 -8.05
CA GLU A 78 7.31 -16.41 -7.58
C GLU A 78 8.49 -15.52 -7.15
N PHE A 79 8.58 -15.36 -5.83
CA PHE A 79 9.80 -15.17 -5.02
C PHE A 79 10.63 -13.88 -5.20
N GLY A 80 9.97 -12.73 -5.24
CA GLY A 80 10.63 -11.49 -4.82
C GLY A 80 10.74 -11.39 -3.29
N ILE A 81 11.81 -10.80 -2.78
CA ILE A 81 11.87 -10.46 -1.35
C ILE A 81 11.02 -9.21 -1.11
N ASN A 82 10.00 -9.30 -0.25
CA ASN A 82 9.27 -8.16 0.27
C ASN A 82 10.09 -7.52 1.39
N VAL A 83 10.85 -6.48 1.04
CA VAL A 83 11.60 -5.66 1.99
C VAL A 83 10.66 -5.06 3.02
N MET A 84 9.51 -4.56 2.56
CA MET A 84 8.42 -4.09 3.40
C MET A 84 7.10 -4.18 2.64
N GLN A 85 6.07 -4.68 3.29
CA GLN A 85 4.70 -4.73 2.81
C GLN A 85 3.79 -3.99 3.78
N LEU A 86 2.99 -3.07 3.26
CA LEU A 86 1.89 -2.41 3.94
C LEU A 86 0.58 -2.97 3.41
N VAL A 87 -0.28 -3.49 4.28
CA VAL A 87 -1.61 -3.98 3.92
C VAL A 87 -2.65 -3.18 4.70
N PHE A 88 -3.41 -2.35 4.01
CA PHE A 88 -4.53 -1.61 4.56
C PHE A 88 -5.79 -2.44 4.35
N ASN A 89 -6.32 -3.00 5.42
CA ASN A 89 -7.60 -3.69 5.42
C ASN A 89 -8.69 -2.70 5.83
N PHE A 90 -9.82 -2.75 5.12
CA PHE A 90 -11.02 -1.98 5.35
C PHE A 90 -12.16 -2.92 5.77
N ALA A 91 -13.09 -2.40 6.57
CA ALA A 91 -14.32 -3.09 6.93
C ALA A 91 -15.53 -2.39 6.27
N PRO A 92 -15.67 -2.43 4.92
CA PRO A 92 -16.65 -1.63 4.16
C PRO A 92 -18.10 -1.81 4.62
N GLU A 93 -18.47 -3.02 5.06
CA GLU A 93 -19.80 -3.33 5.58
C GLU A 93 -20.19 -2.44 6.77
N LYS A 94 -19.20 -2.03 7.58
CA LYS A 94 -19.44 -1.09 8.67
C LYS A 94 -19.74 0.30 8.15
N TYR A 95 -19.16 0.72 7.03
CA TYR A 95 -19.39 2.06 6.46
C TYR A 95 -20.74 2.18 5.74
N ILE A 96 -21.24 1.09 5.15
CA ILE A 96 -22.54 1.09 4.45
C ILE A 96 -23.69 1.30 5.45
N SER A 97 -23.58 0.73 6.65
CA SER A 97 -24.56 0.93 7.73
C SER A 97 -24.59 2.36 8.33
N LEU A 98 -23.57 3.19 8.06
CA LEU A 98 -23.39 4.52 8.66
C LEU A 98 -24.12 5.66 7.92
N ARG A 99 -24.73 5.41 6.74
CA ARG A 99 -25.50 6.44 6.02
C ARG A 99 -26.83 6.81 6.71
N GLU A 100 -27.27 6.03 7.71
CA GLU A 100 -28.59 6.22 8.30
C GLU A 100 -28.60 7.03 9.60
N ASN A 101 -27.50 7.20 10.35
CA ASN A 101 -27.47 8.05 11.55
C ASN A 101 -26.03 8.45 11.97
N ASN A 102 -25.90 9.61 12.64
CA ASN A 102 -24.65 10.08 13.28
C ASN A 102 -24.11 9.01 14.26
N VAL A 103 -22.95 8.40 13.98
CA VAL A 103 -22.34 7.43 14.89
C VAL A 103 -20.86 7.70 15.12
N THR A 104 -20.48 7.64 16.40
CA THR A 104 -19.13 7.63 16.95
C THR A 104 -18.43 6.28 16.74
N PHE A 105 -17.19 6.31 16.24
CA PHE A 105 -16.33 5.15 16.00
C PHE A 105 -16.06 4.34 17.28
N GLN A 106 -16.60 3.11 17.39
CA GLN A 106 -16.33 2.19 18.51
C GLN A 106 -15.20 1.23 18.18
N LYS A 107 -14.08 1.30 18.92
CA LYS A 107 -12.73 0.69 18.76
C LYS A 107 -12.59 -0.84 18.49
N GLU A 108 -13.67 -1.60 18.38
CA GLU A 108 -13.61 -3.07 18.22
C GLU A 108 -14.09 -3.52 16.82
N GLY A 109 -13.15 -4.03 16.00
CA GLY A 109 -13.37 -4.54 14.64
C GLY A 109 -13.13 -3.52 13.51
N HIS A 110 -12.07 -2.72 13.60
CA HIS A 110 -11.75 -1.65 12.65
C HIS A 110 -11.00 -2.13 11.43
N SER A 111 -11.01 -1.27 10.41
CA SER A 111 -9.95 -1.21 9.42
C SER A 111 -8.58 -1.24 10.12
N VAL A 112 -7.70 -2.17 9.73
CA VAL A 112 -6.34 -2.32 10.28
C VAL A 112 -5.31 -2.08 9.19
N MET A 113 -4.12 -1.62 9.60
CA MET A 113 -2.95 -1.62 8.74
C MET A 113 -1.95 -2.62 9.29
N THR A 114 -1.48 -3.51 8.44
CA THR A 114 -0.46 -4.49 8.77
C THR A 114 0.84 -4.14 8.07
N ILE A 115 1.97 -4.20 8.79
CA ILE A 115 3.31 -4.00 8.24
C ILE A 115 4.11 -5.29 8.43
N MET A 116 4.76 -5.77 7.38
CA MET A 116 5.61 -6.96 7.47
C MET A 116 6.76 -6.96 6.45
N THR A 117 7.73 -7.82 6.69
CA THR A 117 8.79 -8.19 5.75
C THR A 117 8.65 -9.69 5.47
N SER A 118 8.78 -10.12 4.22
CA SER A 118 8.74 -11.54 3.86
C SER A 118 9.77 -11.87 2.79
N GLY A 119 10.42 -13.03 2.90
CA GLY A 119 11.39 -13.54 1.95
C GLY A 119 10.94 -14.86 1.31
N SER A 120 11.71 -15.36 0.34
CA SER A 120 11.52 -16.71 -0.18
C SER A 120 11.83 -17.77 0.88
N ASP A 121 11.50 -19.03 0.62
CA ASP A 121 11.71 -20.16 1.55
C ASP A 121 13.16 -20.27 2.08
N ASP A 122 14.15 -19.76 1.34
CA ASP A 122 15.56 -19.73 1.76
C ASP A 122 15.89 -18.57 2.73
N TYR A 123 15.04 -17.54 2.79
CA TYR A 123 15.17 -16.35 3.64
C TYR A 123 13.90 -16.16 4.48
N VAL A 124 13.66 -17.09 5.41
CA VAL A 124 12.55 -16.98 6.35
C VAL A 124 12.83 -15.87 7.38
N PHE A 125 12.30 -14.68 7.14
CA PHE A 125 12.17 -13.64 8.16
C PHE A 125 10.93 -13.96 9.01
N SER A 126 11.07 -14.82 10.02
CA SER A 126 9.96 -15.25 10.89
C SER A 126 9.63 -14.22 11.97
N GLU A 127 9.34 -13.00 11.57
CA GLU A 127 8.84 -11.99 12.51
C GLU A 127 7.33 -11.81 12.36
N SER A 128 6.65 -11.68 13.50
CA SER A 128 5.21 -11.44 13.52
C SER A 128 4.91 -10.09 12.87
N PRO A 129 3.87 -9.99 12.04
CA PRO A 129 3.47 -8.72 11.45
C PRO A 129 3.15 -7.68 12.54
N GLU A 130 3.53 -6.42 12.31
CA GLU A 130 3.12 -5.29 13.15
C GLU A 130 1.72 -4.84 12.73
N ILE A 131 0.80 -4.75 13.70
CA ILE A 131 -0.61 -4.41 13.45
C ILE A 131 -0.90 -3.05 14.07
N HIS A 132 -1.42 -2.14 13.25
CA HIS A 132 -1.80 -0.78 13.62
C HIS A 132 -3.27 -0.52 13.28
N SER A 133 -3.88 0.48 13.92
CA SER A 133 -5.13 1.05 13.42
C SER A 133 -4.91 1.60 12.01
N ASN A 134 -5.85 1.37 11.09
CA ASN A 134 -5.71 1.89 9.72
C ASN A 134 -5.81 3.42 9.73
N PRO A 135 -4.72 4.15 9.41
CA PRO A 135 -4.69 5.60 9.49
C PRO A 135 -5.54 6.30 8.42
N ILE A 136 -5.97 5.58 7.38
CA ILE A 136 -6.91 6.11 6.37
C ILE A 136 -8.31 6.26 6.99
N GLY A 137 -8.72 5.32 7.84
CA GLY A 137 -9.90 5.39 8.69
C GLY A 137 -11.27 5.41 7.99
N GLN A 138 -11.34 5.58 6.66
CA GLN A 138 -12.60 5.63 5.90
C GLN A 138 -12.41 5.29 4.41
N THR A 139 -13.52 5.05 3.73
CA THR A 139 -13.59 4.76 2.28
C THR A 139 -14.04 6.02 1.52
N GLY A 140 -13.81 6.08 0.20
CA GLY A 140 -14.23 7.21 -0.64
C GLY A 140 -13.42 8.48 -0.44
N VAL A 141 -12.17 8.36 -0.03
CA VAL A 141 -11.29 9.49 0.29
C VAL A 141 -9.98 9.45 -0.49
N TYR A 142 -9.47 10.63 -0.75
CA TYR A 142 -8.14 10.81 -1.30
C TYR A 142 -7.08 10.60 -0.20
N ILE A 143 -5.98 9.94 -0.56
CA ILE A 143 -4.85 9.67 0.31
C ILE A 143 -3.52 10.10 -0.31
N ASN A 144 -2.59 10.50 0.55
CA ASN A 144 -1.19 10.68 0.24
C ASN A 144 -0.36 9.77 1.17
N VAL A 145 0.56 9.00 0.60
CA VAL A 145 1.43 8.08 1.34
C VAL A 145 2.88 8.45 1.09
N VAL A 146 3.64 8.63 2.16
CA VAL A 146 5.07 8.89 2.12
C VAL A 146 5.82 7.85 2.95
N ILE A 147 6.81 7.21 2.34
CA ILE A 147 7.73 6.27 2.99
C ILE A 147 9.14 6.82 2.87
N ILE A 148 9.76 7.10 4.02
CA ILE A 148 11.11 7.66 4.12
C ILE A 148 11.99 6.61 4.81
N ALA A 149 13.10 6.25 4.18
CA ALA A 149 14.13 5.45 4.83
C ALA A 149 15.05 6.36 5.66
N GLU A 150 15.16 6.10 6.96
CA GLU A 150 16.20 6.68 7.80
C GLU A 150 17.28 5.64 8.13
N LYS A 151 18.21 5.99 9.01
CA LYS A 151 19.34 5.13 9.34
C LYS A 151 18.92 3.77 9.92
N HIS A 152 17.83 3.71 10.68
CA HIS A 152 17.45 2.53 11.46
C HIS A 152 16.01 2.03 11.22
N PHE A 153 15.14 2.88 10.66
CA PHE A 153 13.73 2.59 10.45
C PHE A 153 13.20 3.26 9.19
N TYR A 154 12.08 2.77 8.69
CA TYR A 154 11.20 3.47 7.78
C TYR A 154 10.25 4.37 8.58
N ASN A 155 10.07 5.59 8.12
CA ASN A 155 9.04 6.52 8.55
C ASN A 155 7.90 6.47 7.53
N ILE A 156 6.74 6.00 7.95
CA ILE A 156 5.54 5.90 7.12
C ILE A 156 4.54 6.96 7.58
N SER A 157 4.17 7.87 6.70
CA SER A 157 3.15 8.90 6.94
C SER A 157 2.02 8.75 5.93
N ILE A 158 0.79 8.79 6.44
CA ILE A 158 -0.43 8.77 5.64
C ILE A 158 -1.15 10.09 5.89
N ASN A 159 -1.47 10.82 4.82
CA ASN A 159 -2.11 12.14 4.84
C ASN A 159 -1.39 13.20 5.68
N GLY A 160 -0.06 13.11 5.77
CA GLY A 160 0.76 14.03 6.57
C GLY A 160 0.57 13.90 8.09
N GLY A 161 -0.02 12.79 8.56
CA GLY A 161 -0.14 12.47 9.98
C GLY A 161 1.19 12.04 10.62
N ASP A 162 1.12 11.61 11.88
CA ASP A 162 2.28 11.14 12.63
C ASP A 162 2.95 9.94 11.93
N PHE A 163 4.28 9.86 12.08
CA PHE A 163 5.04 8.76 11.52
C PHE A 163 4.81 7.46 12.28
N ILE A 164 4.58 6.40 11.53
CA ILE A 164 4.71 5.03 12.00
C ILE A 164 6.15 4.59 11.71
N HIS A 165 6.89 4.26 12.78
CA HIS A 165 8.28 3.83 12.71
C HIS A 165 8.36 2.32 12.57
N PHE A 166 8.85 1.83 11.43
CA PHE A 166 9.06 0.40 11.20
C PHE A 166 10.55 0.10 11.08
N GLN A 167 11.10 -0.72 11.97
CA GLN A 167 12.54 -1.01 11.98
C GLN A 167 12.97 -1.74 10.71
N HIS A 168 14.15 -1.38 10.18
CA HIS A 168 14.71 -2.07 9.01
C HIS A 168 15.01 -3.53 9.35
N ARG A 169 14.26 -4.46 8.74
CA ARG A 169 14.59 -5.90 8.72
C ARG A 169 15.54 -6.25 7.59
N ILE A 170 15.38 -5.56 6.47
CA ILE A 170 16.24 -5.64 5.30
C ILE A 170 16.67 -4.22 4.94
N PRO A 171 17.95 -4.00 4.56
CA PRO A 171 18.45 -2.66 4.28
C PRO A 171 17.66 -1.95 3.15
N PRO A 172 17.32 -0.66 3.29
CA PRO A 172 16.51 0.07 2.30
C PRO A 172 17.08 0.11 0.89
N TRP A 173 18.40 0.07 0.77
CA TRP A 173 19.07 0.10 -0.53
C TRP A 173 18.83 -1.16 -1.37
N THR A 174 18.23 -2.22 -0.82
CA THR A 174 17.83 -3.39 -1.60
C THR A 174 16.54 -3.15 -2.38
N VAL A 175 15.72 -2.16 -1.99
CA VAL A 175 14.44 -1.87 -2.65
C VAL A 175 14.70 -1.37 -4.07
N ASN A 176 14.43 -2.22 -5.05
CA ASN A 176 14.63 -1.92 -6.47
C ASN A 176 13.31 -1.80 -7.24
N ARG A 177 12.18 -2.14 -6.61
CA ARG A 177 10.84 -2.06 -7.18
C ARG A 177 9.80 -1.68 -6.11
N VAL A 178 8.75 -0.99 -6.55
CA VAL A 178 7.54 -0.73 -5.76
C VAL A 178 6.37 -1.36 -6.48
N MET A 179 5.49 -2.02 -5.73
CA MET A 179 4.21 -2.49 -6.23
C MET A 179 3.08 -1.93 -5.38
N VAL A 180 2.01 -1.47 -6.03
CA VAL A 180 0.78 -0.96 -5.40
C VAL A 180 -0.40 -1.72 -5.99
#